data_AF-A0A2G9RW22-F1
#
_entry.id   AF-A0A2G9RW22-F1
#
_cell.length_a   1.000
_cell.length_b   1.000
_cell.length_c   1.000
_cell.angle_alpha   90.00
_cell.angle_beta   90.00
_cell.angle_gamma   90.00
#
_symmetry.space_group_name_H-M   'P 1'
#
loop_
_entity.id
_entity.type
_entity.pdbx_description
1 polymer ?
#
loop_
_entity_poly.entity_id
_entity_poly.type
_entity_poly.pdbx_seq_one_letter_code
_entity_poly.pdbx_strand_id
1 'polypeptide(L)'
;MPRSSDLQQLLDSSFQFDLELPLESLRERLEQARWLEEQQQACQDPGTLTLDVMRRLIDLGVGLAPHPTVEKAMAELQELLTMSEHMDDRCKSLLKARPRQNLSSVTAVLREAESVPVYLPSVESLRDAVERAREWLQKVETLQ
;
A
#
# COMPACT_ATOMS: atom_id res chain seq x y z
N MET A 1 11.51 0.31 17.64
CA MET A 1 10.28 0.62 18.39
C MET A 1 9.98 -0.54 19.34
N PRO A 2 9.58 -0.31 20.61
CA PRO A 2 8.96 -1.34 21.44
C PRO A 2 7.62 -1.79 20.84
N ARG A 3 7.16 -3.00 21.20
CA ARG A 3 5.86 -3.52 20.74
C ARG A 3 4.70 -2.81 21.43
N SER A 4 3.58 -2.68 20.73
CA SER A 4 2.36 -2.08 21.28
C SER A 4 1.86 -2.82 22.52
N SER A 5 1.98 -4.15 22.53
CA SER A 5 1.59 -5.01 23.66
C SER A 5 2.40 -4.72 24.94
N ASP A 6 3.72 -4.56 24.82
CA ASP A 6 4.58 -4.25 25.96
C ASP A 6 4.24 -2.87 26.55
N LEU A 7 4.01 -1.87 25.67
CA LEU A 7 3.62 -0.52 26.09
C LEU A 7 2.23 -0.49 26.74
N GLN A 8 1.29 -1.28 26.24
CA GLN A 8 -0.04 -1.44 26.84
C GLN A 8 0.06 -2.04 28.25
N GLN A 9 0.87 -3.08 28.45
CA GLN A 9 1.06 -3.68 29.78
C GLN A 9 1.65 -2.70 30.78
N LEU A 10 2.62 -1.88 30.36
CA LEU A 10 3.17 -0.80 31.19
C LEU A 10 2.11 0.24 31.54
N LEU A 11 1.24 0.60 30.59
CA LEU A 11 0.13 1.52 30.85
C LEU A 11 -0.88 0.91 31.83
N ASP A 12 -1.20 -0.37 31.70
CA ASP A 12 -2.16 -1.06 32.57
C ASP A 12 -1.63 -1.23 34.00
N SER A 13 -0.33 -1.51 34.16
CA SER A 13 0.32 -1.56 35.48
C SER A 13 0.43 -0.18 36.13
N SER A 14 0.47 0.90 35.35
CA SER A 14 0.59 2.27 35.87
C SER A 14 -0.58 2.67 36.78
N PHE A 15 -1.77 2.09 36.58
CA PHE A 15 -2.95 2.31 37.42
C PHE A 15 -2.84 1.72 38.83
N GLN A 16 -1.83 0.90 39.10
CA GLN A 16 -1.58 0.29 40.41
C GLN A 16 -0.75 1.21 41.33
N PHE A 17 -0.27 2.33 40.82
CA PHE A 17 0.54 3.28 41.56
C PHE A 17 -0.30 4.50 41.97
N ASP A 18 -0.22 4.88 43.24
CA ASP A 18 -0.81 6.13 43.76
C ASP A 18 0.06 7.37 43.45
N LEU A 19 0.83 7.33 42.37
CA LEU A 19 1.79 8.37 41.97
C LEU A 19 1.40 8.96 40.62
N GLU A 20 1.66 10.26 40.44
CA GLU A 20 1.50 10.93 39.15
C GLU A 20 2.62 10.50 38.20
N LEU A 21 2.31 9.57 37.30
CA LEU A 21 3.22 9.08 36.27
C LEU A 21 3.02 9.85 34.95
N PRO A 22 4.08 10.07 34.14
CA PRO A 22 3.97 10.78 32.87
C PRO A 22 3.37 9.90 31.77
N LEU A 23 2.08 9.53 31.92
CA LEU A 23 1.38 8.58 31.06
C LEU A 23 1.17 9.08 29.63
N GLU A 24 1.17 10.40 29.41
CA GLU A 24 1.00 10.99 28.07
C GLU A 24 2.10 10.52 27.10
N SER A 25 3.37 10.58 27.53
CA SER A 25 4.50 10.12 26.71
C SER A 25 4.45 8.61 26.41
N LEU A 26 3.86 7.82 27.32
CA LEU A 26 3.69 6.38 27.14
C LEU A 26 2.55 6.08 26.14
N ARG A 27 1.46 6.86 26.22
CA ARG A 27 0.32 6.80 25.30
C ARG A 27 0.71 7.17 23.88
N GLU A 28 1.45 8.27 23.71
CA GLU A 28 1.98 8.68 22.40
C GLU A 28 2.81 7.55 21.75
N ARG A 29 3.72 6.95 22.52
CA ARG A 29 4.53 5.81 22.05
C ARG A 29 3.70 4.59 21.70
N LEU A 30 2.62 4.34 22.44
CA LEU A 30 1.71 3.24 22.20
C LEU A 30 0.97 3.43 20.87
N GLU A 31 0.47 4.63 20.60
CA GLU A 31 -0.17 4.96 19.32
C GLU A 31 0.81 4.81 18.15
N GLN A 32 2.04 5.32 18.31
CA GLN A 32 3.09 5.15 17.30
C GLN A 32 3.42 3.67 17.03
N ALA A 33 3.53 2.85 18.09
CA ALA A 33 3.81 1.42 17.95
C ALA A 33 2.66 0.67 17.26
N ARG A 34 1.41 0.97 17.63
CA ARG A 34 0.22 0.37 16.99
C ARG A 34 0.13 0.70 15.51
N TRP A 35 0.37 1.96 15.16
CA TRP A 35 0.36 2.39 13.77
C TRP A 35 1.47 1.71 12.95
N LEU A 36 2.69 1.60 13.49
CA LEU A 36 3.79 0.90 12.83
C LEU A 36 3.47 -0.59 12.63
N GLU A 37 2.83 -1.23 13.60
CA GLU A 37 2.38 -2.63 13.48
C GLU A 37 1.28 -2.78 12.43
N GLU A 38 0.29 -1.88 12.38
CA GLU A 38 -0.77 -1.90 11.36
C GLU A 38 -0.20 -1.66 9.95
N GLN A 39 0.72 -0.69 9.80
CA GLN A 39 1.42 -0.42 8.55
C GLN A 39 2.24 -1.62 8.09
N GLN A 40 3.02 -2.22 9.00
CA GLN A 40 3.81 -3.39 8.69
C GLN A 40 2.93 -4.57 8.26
N GLN A 41 1.82 -4.80 8.97
CA GLN A 41 0.89 -5.88 8.66
C GLN A 41 0.22 -5.67 7.28
N ALA A 42 -0.15 -4.44 6.94
CA ALA A 42 -0.71 -4.12 5.63
C ALA A 42 0.30 -4.34 4.50
N CYS A 43 1.57 -3.98 4.71
CA CYS A 43 2.63 -4.20 3.72
C CYS A 43 3.06 -5.67 3.59
N GLN A 44 2.75 -6.54 4.57
CA GLN A 44 3.02 -7.97 4.49
C GLN A 44 2.07 -8.72 3.56
N ASP A 45 0.89 -8.17 3.27
CA ASP A 45 -0.09 -8.75 2.36
C ASP A 45 -0.40 -7.80 1.18
N PRO A 46 0.46 -7.80 0.15
CA PRO A 46 0.28 -6.98 -1.05
C PRO A 46 -1.08 -7.15 -1.75
N GLY A 47 -1.73 -8.31 -1.60
CA GLY A 47 -3.03 -8.58 -2.22
C GLY A 47 -4.18 -7.79 -1.58
N THR A 48 -4.00 -7.35 -0.34
CA THR A 48 -4.98 -6.54 0.39
C THR A 48 -4.60 -5.06 0.49
N LEU A 49 -3.34 -4.74 0.16
CA LEU A 49 -2.84 -3.38 0.17
C LEU A 49 -3.39 -2.61 -1.03
N THR A 50 -4.40 -1.77 -0.80
CA THR A 50 -5.01 -0.89 -1.81
C THR A 50 -4.59 0.55 -1.61
N LEU A 51 -4.84 1.41 -2.61
CA LEU A 51 -4.64 2.87 -2.47
C LEU A 51 -5.41 3.44 -1.27
N ASP A 52 -6.63 2.95 -1.02
CA ASP A 52 -7.47 3.43 0.08
C ASP A 52 -6.93 2.99 1.45
N VAL A 53 -6.36 1.77 1.54
CA VAL A 53 -5.67 1.32 2.75
C VAL A 53 -4.43 2.18 3.02
N MET A 54 -3.62 2.46 2.01
CA MET A 54 -2.45 3.34 2.16
C MET A 54 -2.82 4.75 2.58
N ARG A 55 -3.86 5.35 1.98
CA ARG A 55 -4.36 6.67 2.37
C ARG A 55 -4.86 6.68 3.82
N ARG A 56 -5.64 5.66 4.22
CA ARG A 56 -6.08 5.51 5.60
C ARG A 56 -4.91 5.42 6.58
N LEU A 57 -3.87 4.64 6.25
CA LEU A 57 -2.67 4.54 7.09
C LEU A 57 -1.95 5.88 7.20
N ILE A 58 -1.82 6.63 6.10
CA ILE A 58 -1.23 7.97 6.11
C ILE A 58 -2.05 8.91 7.01
N ASP A 59 -3.37 8.93 6.86
CA ASP A 59 -4.27 9.78 7.67
C ASP A 59 -4.14 9.48 9.18
N LEU A 60 -4.06 8.19 9.54
CA LEU A 60 -3.83 7.76 10.92
C LEU A 60 -2.45 8.22 11.44
N GLY A 61 -1.43 8.16 10.60
CA GLY A 61 -0.07 8.50 11.01
C GLY A 61 0.19 10.00 11.13
N VAL A 62 -0.54 10.85 10.39
CA VAL A 62 -0.45 12.33 10.49
C VAL A 62 -0.86 12.84 11.87
N GLY A 63 -1.77 12.14 12.56
CA GLY A 63 -2.21 12.49 13.91
C GLY A 63 -1.24 12.10 15.03
N LEU A 64 -0.17 11.37 14.73
CA LEU A 64 0.75 10.85 15.74
C LEU A 64 1.78 11.88 16.17
N ALA A 65 2.23 11.77 17.42
CA ALA A 65 3.38 12.51 17.91
C ALA A 65 4.63 12.23 17.06
N PRO A 66 5.52 13.23 16.85
CA PRO A 66 6.68 13.08 15.98
C PRO A 66 7.65 12.02 16.49
N HIS A 67 8.04 11.11 15.60
CA HIS A 67 9.00 10.05 15.89
C HIS A 67 9.73 9.59 14.63
N PRO A 68 11.08 9.50 14.62
CA PRO A 68 11.85 9.21 13.41
C PRO A 68 11.45 7.92 12.68
N THR A 69 11.07 6.86 13.43
CA THR A 69 10.60 5.61 12.82
C THR A 69 9.24 5.75 12.15
N VAL A 70 8.34 6.56 12.72
CA VAL A 70 7.02 6.83 12.12
C VAL A 70 7.19 7.68 10.89
N GLU A 71 8.00 8.74 10.95
CA GLU A 71 8.32 9.61 9.82
C GLU A 71 8.93 8.83 8.65
N LYS A 72 9.84 7.90 8.94
CA LYS A 72 10.43 7.04 7.92
C LYS A 72 9.39 6.14 7.25
N ALA A 73 8.58 5.42 8.04
CA ALA A 73 7.53 4.56 7.50
C ALA A 73 6.45 5.35 6.75
N MET A 74 6.18 6.58 7.20
CA MET A 74 5.27 7.51 6.53
C MET A 74 5.82 7.90 5.14
N ALA A 75 7.10 8.24 5.06
CA ALA A 75 7.74 8.55 3.78
C ALA A 75 7.68 7.35 2.81
N GLU A 76 7.95 6.14 3.31
CA GLU A 76 7.84 4.90 2.52
C GLU A 76 6.40 4.67 2.01
N LEU A 77 5.37 4.87 2.86
CA LEU A 77 3.97 4.78 2.45
C LEU A 77 3.60 5.85 1.40
N GLN A 78 4.06 7.08 1.57
CA GLN A 78 3.78 8.18 0.63
C GLN A 78 4.43 7.95 -0.74
N GLU A 79 5.67 7.46 -0.76
CA GLU A 79 6.37 7.08 -1.99
C GLU A 79 5.62 5.94 -2.70
N LEU A 80 5.25 4.89 -1.94
CA LEU A 80 4.51 3.76 -2.49
C LEU A 80 3.14 4.18 -3.04
N LEU A 81 2.41 5.04 -2.32
CA LEU A 81 1.13 5.58 -2.78
C LEU A 81 1.30 6.35 -4.09
N THR A 82 2.27 7.25 -4.16
CA THR A 82 2.55 8.08 -5.34
C THR A 82 2.88 7.21 -6.56
N MET A 83 3.75 6.21 -6.38
CA MET A 83 4.11 5.27 -7.44
C MET A 83 2.90 4.47 -7.91
N SER A 84 2.09 3.99 -6.97
CA SER A 84 0.90 3.18 -7.25
C SER A 84 -0.18 3.97 -7.98
N GLU A 85 -0.44 5.22 -7.57
CA GLU A 85 -1.36 6.12 -8.25
C GLU A 85 -0.92 6.41 -9.69
N HIS A 86 0.36 6.73 -9.88
CA HIS A 86 0.90 6.96 -11.21
C HIS A 86 0.73 5.75 -12.13
N MET A 87 1.01 4.55 -11.59
CA MET A 87 0.89 3.32 -12.35
C MET A 87 -0.57 2.98 -12.68
N ASP A 88 -1.48 3.17 -11.71
CA ASP A 88 -2.92 2.96 -11.89
C ASP A 88 -3.50 3.89 -12.96
N ASP A 89 -3.12 5.17 -12.94
CA ASP A 89 -3.52 6.15 -13.96
C ASP A 89 -2.94 5.82 -15.35
N ARG A 90 -1.69 5.37 -15.41
CA ARG A 90 -1.06 4.91 -16.65
C ARG A 90 -1.80 3.72 -17.24
N CYS A 91 -2.16 2.72 -16.42
CA CYS A 91 -2.93 1.55 -16.86
C CYS A 91 -4.34 1.96 -17.36
N LYS A 92 -5.04 2.82 -16.61
CA LYS A 92 -6.34 3.38 -17.03
C LYS A 92 -6.25 4.13 -18.35
N SER A 93 -5.19 4.93 -18.54
CA SER A 93 -4.96 5.69 -19.77
C SER A 93 -4.80 4.75 -20.97
N LEU A 94 -4.02 3.67 -20.84
CA LEU A 94 -3.83 2.68 -21.91
C LEU A 94 -5.14 1.99 -22.31
N LEU A 95 -5.98 1.62 -21.34
CA LEU A 95 -7.29 1.01 -21.59
C LEU A 95 -8.24 1.95 -22.36
N LYS A 96 -8.17 3.25 -22.06
CA LYS A 96 -9.02 4.28 -22.68
C LYS A 96 -8.43 4.87 -23.97
N ALA A 97 -7.14 4.69 -24.23
CA ALA A 97 -6.41 5.32 -25.32
C ALA A 97 -7.05 5.09 -26.70
N ARG A 98 -7.13 6.18 -27.48
CA ARG A 98 -7.54 6.18 -28.89
C ARG A 98 -6.56 7.10 -29.65
N PRO A 99 -5.80 6.59 -30.65
CA PRO A 99 -5.78 5.21 -31.15
C PRO A 99 -5.28 4.19 -30.12
N ARG A 100 -5.69 2.93 -30.28
CA ARG A 100 -5.28 1.84 -29.39
C ARG A 100 -3.76 1.62 -29.50
N GLN A 101 -3.12 1.38 -28.37
CA GLN A 101 -1.70 1.06 -28.32
C GLN A 101 -1.44 -0.37 -28.80
N ASN A 102 -0.22 -0.63 -29.26
CA ASN A 102 0.17 -1.98 -29.67
C ASN A 102 0.31 -2.91 -28.43
N LEU A 103 0.20 -4.22 -28.66
CA LEU A 103 0.21 -5.21 -27.58
C LEU A 103 1.55 -5.27 -26.83
N SER A 104 2.67 -5.01 -27.52
CA SER A 104 4.01 -5.02 -26.91
C SER A 104 4.19 -3.90 -25.90
N SER A 105 3.80 -2.66 -26.25
CA SER A 105 3.82 -1.50 -25.35
C SER A 105 2.91 -1.72 -24.14
N VAL A 106 1.70 -2.24 -24.34
CA VAL A 106 0.78 -2.53 -23.23
C VAL A 106 1.34 -3.62 -22.30
N THR A 107 1.95 -4.67 -22.87
CA THR A 107 2.60 -5.74 -22.08
C THR A 107 3.79 -5.21 -21.28
N ALA A 108 4.58 -4.27 -21.82
CA ALA A 108 5.68 -3.67 -21.10
C ALA A 108 5.21 -2.91 -19.86
N VAL A 109 4.13 -2.11 -20.00
CA VAL A 109 3.53 -1.39 -18.86
C VAL A 109 2.95 -2.36 -17.84
N LEU A 110 2.29 -3.43 -18.28
CA LEU A 110 1.77 -4.46 -17.37
C LEU A 110 2.88 -5.06 -16.50
N ARG A 111 4.04 -5.39 -17.09
CA ARG A 111 5.20 -5.92 -16.34
C ARG A 111 5.76 -4.92 -15.33
N GLU A 112 5.80 -3.63 -15.69
CA GLU A 112 6.20 -2.58 -14.75
C GLU A 112 5.22 -2.51 -13.57
N ALA A 113 3.92 -2.60 -13.85
CA ALA A 113 2.88 -2.52 -12.83
C ALA A 113 2.83 -3.75 -11.91
N GLU A 114 3.12 -4.95 -12.43
CA GLU A 114 3.22 -6.19 -11.64
C GLU A 114 4.39 -6.19 -10.64
N SER A 115 5.36 -5.27 -10.80
CA SER A 115 6.45 -5.11 -9.84
C SER A 115 6.08 -4.30 -8.60
N VAL A 116 4.94 -3.59 -8.63
CA VAL A 116 4.45 -2.80 -7.50
C VAL A 116 3.71 -3.72 -6.52
N PRO A 117 4.08 -3.75 -5.22
CA PRO A 117 3.47 -4.64 -4.22
C PRO A 117 2.13 -4.09 -3.70
N VAL A 118 1.25 -3.67 -4.60
CA VAL A 118 -0.05 -3.03 -4.29
C VAL A 118 -1.11 -3.60 -5.22
N TYR A 119 -2.28 -3.87 -4.66
CA TYR A 119 -3.44 -4.27 -5.44
C TYR A 119 -4.03 -3.07 -6.20
N LEU A 120 -4.00 -3.17 -7.54
CA LEU A 120 -4.52 -2.15 -8.45
C LEU A 120 -5.54 -2.76 -9.43
N PRO A 121 -6.83 -2.37 -9.36
CA PRO A 121 -7.88 -2.91 -10.24
C PRO A 121 -7.62 -2.66 -11.74
N SER A 122 -6.95 -1.55 -12.07
CA SER A 122 -6.61 -1.24 -13.46
C SER A 122 -5.56 -2.18 -14.04
N VAL A 123 -4.65 -2.70 -13.20
CA VAL A 123 -3.62 -3.67 -13.60
C VAL A 123 -4.26 -5.01 -13.93
N GLU A 124 -5.22 -5.46 -13.13
CA GLU A 124 -6.00 -6.66 -13.44
C GLU A 124 -6.77 -6.50 -14.76
N SER A 125 -7.43 -5.36 -14.93
CA SER A 125 -8.16 -5.05 -16.16
C SER A 125 -7.23 -5.04 -17.39
N LEU A 126 -5.99 -4.55 -17.23
CA LEU A 126 -4.98 -4.52 -18.27
C LEU A 126 -4.47 -5.93 -18.59
N ARG A 127 -4.21 -6.76 -17.58
CA ARG A 127 -3.83 -8.17 -17.70
C ARG A 127 -4.86 -8.95 -18.52
N ASP A 128 -6.13 -8.85 -18.15
CA ASP A 128 -7.23 -9.53 -18.84
C ASP A 128 -7.39 -9.08 -20.30
N ALA A 129 -7.12 -7.79 -20.58
CA ALA A 129 -7.12 -7.28 -21.95
C ALA A 129 -5.96 -7.83 -22.78
N VAL A 130 -4.76 -7.91 -22.19
CA VAL A 130 -3.56 -8.49 -22.83
C VAL A 130 -3.75 -9.97 -23.11
N GLU A 131 -4.27 -10.73 -22.16
CA GLU A 131 -4.50 -12.17 -22.29
C GLU A 131 -5.49 -12.48 -23.42
N ARG A 132 -6.66 -11.82 -23.43
CA ARG A 132 -7.65 -11.98 -24.51
C ARG A 132 -7.10 -11.63 -25.88
N ALA A 133 -6.27 -10.59 -25.98
CA ALA A 133 -5.63 -10.23 -27.25
C ALA A 133 -4.65 -11.32 -27.73
N ARG A 134 -3.89 -11.93 -26.81
CA ARG A 134 -2.96 -13.04 -27.12
C ARG A 134 -3.71 -14.29 -27.56
N GLU A 135 -4.75 -14.67 -26.85
CA GLU A 135 -5.60 -15.81 -27.23
C GLU A 135 -6.22 -15.62 -28.62
N TRP A 136 -6.70 -14.42 -28.91
CA TRP A 136 -7.27 -14.11 -30.22
C TRP A 136 -6.22 -14.22 -31.33
N LEU A 137 -5.02 -13.66 -31.13
CA LEU A 137 -3.91 -13.76 -32.09
C LEU A 137 -3.54 -15.23 -32.35
N GLN A 138 -3.42 -16.04 -31.29
CA GLN A 138 -3.13 -17.46 -31.42
C GLN A 138 -4.22 -18.20 -32.21
N LYS A 139 -5.51 -17.89 -31.96
CA LYS A 139 -6.62 -18.48 -32.74
C LYS A 139 -6.54 -18.12 -34.22
N VAL A 140 -6.21 -16.86 -34.54
CA VAL A 140 -6.04 -16.42 -35.93
C VAL A 140 -4.88 -17.15 -36.60
N GLU A 141 -3.74 -17.29 -35.92
CA GLU A 141 -2.59 -18.05 -36.43
C GLU A 141 -2.91 -19.53 -36.65
N THR A 142 -3.71 -20.16 -35.80
CA THR A 142 -4.13 -21.57 -36.00
C THR A 142 -5.13 -21.78 -37.14
N LEU A 143 -5.76 -20.72 -37.64
CA LEU A 143 -6.74 -20.76 -38.74
C LEU A 143 -6.11 -20.43 -40.10
N GLN A 144 -4.84 -20.01 -40.13
CA GLN A 144 -4.05 -19.78 -41.35
C GLN A 144 -3.24 -21.01 -41.73
#